data_AF-A0A9R0QCM2-F1
#
_entry.id   AF-A0A9R0QCM2-F1
#
_cell.length_a   1.000
_cell.length_b   1.000
_cell.length_c   1.000
_cell.angle_alpha   90.00
_cell.angle_beta   90.00
_cell.angle_gamma   90.00
#
_symmetry.space_group_name_H-M   'P 1'
#
loop_
_entity.id
_entity.type
_entity.pdbx_description
1 polymer ?
#
loop_
_entity_poly.entity_id
_entity_poly.type
_entity_poly.pdbx_seq_one_letter_code
_entity_poly.pdbx_strand_id
1 'polypeptide(L)'
;MALQALSNGRYKSCLHRAVVHREKERRSLAYFLSPREDRVVRPPPSPAPAPRLYPDFTWAELMRFTQRHYRADSRTLDAFARWLDPPSFSAAPLPHGPAQAQGTV
;
A
#
# COMPACT_ATOMS: atom_id res chain seq x y z
N MET A 1 1.65 -4.93 1.95
CA MET A 1 0.27 -4.50 1.62
C MET A 1 -0.62 -5.67 1.24
N ALA A 2 -0.27 -6.47 0.21
CA ALA A 2 -1.07 -7.63 -0.21
C ALA A 2 -1.48 -8.56 0.94
N LEU A 3 -0.51 -9.02 1.74
CA LEU A 3 -0.77 -9.96 2.85
C LEU A 3 -1.68 -9.36 3.94
N GLN A 4 -1.57 -8.05 4.18
CA GLN A 4 -2.46 -7.37 5.13
C GLN A 4 -3.90 -7.35 4.64
N ALA A 5 -4.12 -7.07 3.35
CA ALA A 5 -5.45 -7.12 2.76
C ALA A 5 -6.01 -8.55 2.75
N LEU A 6 -5.23 -9.54 2.31
CA LEU A 6 -5.62 -10.96 2.30
C LEU A 6 -5.94 -11.51 3.69
N SER A 7 -5.28 -11.02 4.73
CA SER A 7 -5.52 -11.46 6.11
C SER A 7 -6.56 -10.61 6.84
N ASN A 8 -7.29 -9.76 6.11
CA ASN A 8 -8.23 -8.78 6.66
C ASN A 8 -7.64 -8.00 7.85
N GLY A 9 -6.39 -7.59 7.73
CA GLY A 9 -5.69 -6.80 8.73
C GLY A 9 -5.03 -7.59 9.87
N ARG A 10 -5.10 -8.94 9.90
CA ARG A 10 -4.44 -9.74 10.94
C ARG A 10 -2.92 -9.61 10.88
N TYR A 11 -2.34 -9.64 9.68
CA TYR A 11 -0.93 -9.33 9.46
C TYR A 11 -0.77 -7.87 9.06
N LYS A 12 0.17 -7.16 9.69
CA LYS A 12 0.41 -5.74 9.41
C LYS A 12 1.59 -5.57 8.46
N SER A 13 1.46 -4.65 7.51
CA SER A 13 2.55 -4.22 6.64
C SER A 13 3.38 -3.17 7.38
N CYS A 14 4.67 -3.43 7.54
CA CYS A 14 5.56 -2.51 8.25
C CYS A 14 6.30 -1.57 7.30
N LEU A 15 6.46 -0.32 7.71
CA LEU A 15 7.40 0.59 7.08
C LEU A 15 8.83 0.20 7.46
N HIS A 16 9.70 0.17 6.47
CA HIS A 16 11.13 -0.08 6.66
C HIS A 16 11.92 0.93 5.81
N ARG A 17 13.10 1.29 6.28
CA ARG A 17 14.01 2.23 5.61
C ARG A 17 15.42 1.68 5.67
N ALA A 18 16.13 1.77 4.55
CA ALA A 18 17.59 1.62 4.54
C ALA A 18 18.23 2.98 4.83
N VAL A 19 19.17 3.02 5.77
CA VAL A 19 19.96 4.21 6.09
C VAL A 19 21.36 4.04 5.50
N VAL A 20 21.96 5.16 5.08
CA VAL A 20 23.32 5.17 4.50
C VAL A 20 24.37 5.23 5.60
N HIS A 21 25.54 4.64 5.34
CA HIS A 21 26.71 4.72 6.21
C HIS A 21 27.86 5.39 5.46
N ARG A 22 28.56 6.33 6.10
CA ARG A 22 29.59 7.15 5.45
C ARG A 22 30.81 6.34 5.00
N GLU A 23 31.20 5.33 5.76
CA GLU A 23 32.49 4.64 5.59
C GLU A 23 32.38 3.20 5.07
N LYS A 24 31.17 2.63 5.07
CA LYS A 24 30.98 1.19 4.82
C LYS A 24 29.84 0.98 3.84
N GLU A 25 30.12 0.22 2.80
CA GLU A 25 29.11 -0.20 1.83
C GLU A 25 28.19 -1.27 2.43
N ARG A 26 26.89 -1.18 2.14
CA ARG A 26 25.91 -2.24 2.40
C ARG A 26 25.29 -2.71 1.10
N ARG A 27 25.50 -3.97 0.75
CA ARG A 27 24.80 -4.65 -0.36
C ARG A 27 23.67 -5.51 0.19
N SER A 28 22.50 -5.45 -0.45
CA SER A 28 21.37 -6.29 -0.10
C SER A 28 20.54 -6.62 -1.33
N LEU A 29 19.98 -7.82 -1.36
CA LEU A 29 19.03 -8.26 -2.37
C LEU A 29 17.66 -8.48 -1.72
N ALA A 30 16.60 -8.04 -2.39
CA ALA A 30 15.22 -8.21 -1.92
C ALA A 30 14.40 -8.94 -2.97
N TYR A 31 13.57 -9.87 -2.51
CA TYR A 31 12.62 -10.61 -3.34
C TYR A 31 11.19 -10.21 -2.94
N PHE A 32 10.35 -9.97 -3.95
CA PHE A 32 8.94 -9.60 -3.74
C PHE A 32 8.05 -10.71 -4.28
N LEU A 33 7.32 -11.38 -3.40
CA LEU A 33 6.25 -12.29 -3.80
C LEU A 33 4.97 -11.47 -3.96
N SER A 34 4.55 -11.28 -5.21
CA SER A 34 3.40 -10.46 -5.57
C SER A 34 2.37 -11.30 -6.33
N PRO A 35 1.05 -11.08 -6.12
CA PRO A 35 0.03 -11.69 -6.96
C PRO A 35 0.21 -11.31 -8.42
N ARG A 36 -0.35 -12.12 -9.33
CA ARG A 36 -0.49 -11.70 -10.74
C ARG A 36 -1.43 -10.50 -10.82
N GLU A 37 -1.23 -9.65 -11.81
CA GLU A 37 -1.96 -8.38 -11.98
C GLU A 37 -3.49 -8.55 -11.97
N ASP A 38 -3.98 -9.58 -12.64
CA ASP A 38 -5.39 -9.93 -12.78
C ASP A 38 -6.01 -10.57 -11.54
N ARG A 39 -5.21 -10.93 -10.53
CA ARG A 39 -5.70 -11.62 -9.34
C ARG A 39 -6.41 -10.66 -8.40
N VAL A 40 -7.63 -11.04 -8.06
CA VAL A 40 -8.42 -10.38 -7.02
C VAL A 40 -7.84 -10.69 -5.64
N VAL A 41 -7.46 -9.65 -4.93
CA VAL A 41 -7.05 -9.66 -3.54
C VAL A 41 -8.30 -9.55 -2.67
N ARG A 42 -8.68 -10.66 -2.04
CA ARG A 42 -9.81 -10.74 -1.10
C ARG A 42 -9.47 -11.66 0.07
N PRO A 43 -9.96 -11.38 1.29
CA PRO A 43 -9.80 -12.32 2.38
C PRO A 43 -10.41 -13.71 2.06
N PRO A 44 -9.77 -14.80 2.49
CA PRO A 44 -10.37 -16.13 2.35
C PRO A 44 -11.62 -16.24 3.24
N PRO A 45 -12.57 -17.12 2.89
CA PRO A 45 -13.70 -17.43 3.76
C PRO A 45 -13.22 -17.85 5.15
N SER A 46 -13.84 -17.33 6.21
CA SER A 46 -13.50 -17.61 7.60
C SER A 46 -14.73 -18.16 8.33
N PRO A 47 -14.59 -19.19 9.18
CA PRO A 47 -15.66 -19.68 10.04
C PRO A 47 -16.06 -18.67 11.13
N ALA A 48 -15.18 -17.72 11.46
CA ALA A 48 -15.48 -16.56 12.30
C ALA A 48 -15.48 -15.30 11.42
N PRO A 49 -16.65 -14.87 10.91
CA PRO A 49 -16.73 -13.69 10.04
C PRO A 49 -16.45 -12.42 10.85
N ALA A 50 -15.47 -11.65 10.40
CA ALA A 50 -15.19 -10.31 10.88
C ALA A 50 -15.64 -9.28 9.83
N PRO A 51 -15.97 -8.04 10.22
CA PRO A 51 -16.22 -6.97 9.28
C PRO A 51 -15.05 -6.82 8.28
N ARG A 52 -15.39 -6.57 7.02
CA ARG A 52 -14.38 -6.35 5.97
C ARG A 52 -13.72 -5.00 6.20
N LEU A 53 -12.38 -4.98 6.29
CA LEU A 53 -11.62 -3.75 6.45
C LEU A 53 -11.22 -3.11 5.12
N TYR A 54 -11.16 -3.91 4.06
CA TYR A 54 -10.70 -3.49 2.74
C TYR A 54 -11.68 -3.99 1.67
N PRO A 55 -11.91 -3.23 0.57
CA PRO A 55 -12.70 -3.70 -0.56
C PRO A 55 -11.97 -4.84 -1.28
N ASP A 56 -12.69 -5.52 -2.19
CA ASP A 56 -12.04 -6.41 -3.16
C ASP A 56 -11.42 -5.57 -4.28
N PHE A 57 -10.22 -5.93 -4.69
CA PHE A 57 -9.50 -5.23 -5.75
C PHE A 57 -8.53 -6.17 -6.46
N THR A 58 -8.17 -5.86 -7.68
CA THR A 58 -7.11 -6.54 -8.44
C THR A 58 -5.74 -6.00 -8.05
N TRP A 59 -4.70 -6.84 -8.11
CA TRP A 59 -3.35 -6.39 -7.84
C TRP A 59 -2.92 -5.22 -8.76
N ALA A 60 -3.37 -5.23 -10.02
CA ALA A 60 -3.14 -4.15 -10.98
C ALA A 60 -3.65 -2.78 -10.50
N GLU A 61 -4.81 -2.71 -9.83
CA GLU A 61 -5.37 -1.45 -9.33
C GLU A 61 -4.51 -0.84 -8.22
N LEU A 62 -4.04 -1.66 -7.28
CA LEU A 62 -3.16 -1.20 -6.21
C LEU A 62 -1.79 -0.75 -6.77
N MET A 63 -1.26 -1.48 -7.75
CA MET A 63 -0.04 -1.09 -8.46
C MET A 63 -0.21 0.25 -9.19
N ARG A 64 -1.31 0.42 -9.93
CA ARG A 64 -1.61 1.69 -10.60
C ARG A 64 -1.70 2.85 -9.61
N PHE A 65 -2.41 2.65 -8.50
CA PHE A 65 -2.56 3.67 -7.46
C PHE A 65 -1.19 4.10 -6.89
N THR A 66 -0.38 3.14 -6.48
CA THR A 66 0.93 3.43 -5.84
C THR A 66 2.00 3.94 -6.81
N GLN A 67 1.89 3.63 -8.10
CA GLN A 67 2.84 4.11 -9.10
C GLN A 67 2.47 5.49 -9.66
N ARG A 68 1.18 5.83 -9.74
CA ARG A 68 0.71 7.03 -10.46
C ARG A 68 0.04 8.08 -9.57
N HIS A 69 -0.52 7.68 -8.44
CA HIS A 69 -1.43 8.53 -7.67
C HIS A 69 -1.02 8.74 -6.21
N TYR A 70 -0.22 7.83 -5.63
CA TYR A 70 0.08 7.87 -4.20
C TYR A 70 1.46 7.32 -3.86
N ARG A 71 2.27 8.10 -3.14
CA ARG A 71 3.53 7.61 -2.58
C ARG A 71 3.23 6.64 -1.43
N ALA A 72 3.68 5.39 -1.56
CA ALA A 72 3.47 4.37 -0.54
C ALA A 72 3.97 4.79 0.85
N ASP A 73 3.07 4.80 1.82
CA ASP A 73 3.30 5.03 3.25
C ASP A 73 2.45 4.07 4.12
N SER A 74 2.42 4.29 5.44
CA SER A 74 1.65 3.45 6.38
C SER A 74 0.13 3.51 6.17
N ARG A 75 -0.38 4.52 5.48
CA ARG A 75 -1.82 4.76 5.21
C ARG A 75 -2.23 4.29 3.82
N THR A 76 -1.32 3.69 3.05
CA THR A 76 -1.58 3.36 1.64
C THR A 76 -2.86 2.56 1.43
N LEU A 77 -3.13 1.53 2.25
CA LEU A 77 -4.35 0.71 2.09
C LEU A 77 -5.63 1.51 2.38
N ASP A 78 -5.60 2.41 3.36
CA ASP A 78 -6.77 3.24 3.70
C ASP A 78 -7.00 4.35 2.66
N ALA A 79 -5.92 4.92 2.11
CA ALA A 79 -5.99 5.88 1.02
C ALA A 79 -6.48 5.21 -0.27
N PHE A 80 -5.99 4.00 -0.55
CA PHE A 80 -6.40 3.21 -1.70
C PHE A 80 -7.86 2.77 -1.63
N ALA A 81 -8.33 2.30 -0.46
CA ALA A 81 -9.73 1.93 -0.27
C ALA A 81 -10.68 3.12 -0.55
N ARG A 82 -10.33 4.31 -0.07
CA ARG A 82 -11.07 5.55 -0.36
C ARG A 82 -10.97 6.01 -1.81
N TRP A 83 -9.88 5.69 -2.50
CA TRP A 83 -9.70 6.01 -3.91
C TRP A 83 -10.53 5.09 -4.82
N LEU A 84 -10.68 3.81 -4.45
CA LEU A 84 -11.52 2.86 -5.18
C LEU A 84 -13.02 3.13 -5.02
N ASP A 85 -13.45 3.46 -3.80
CA ASP A 85 -14.85 3.73 -3.48
C ASP A 85 -14.95 5.09 -2.76
N PRO A 86 -14.87 6.21 -3.51
CA PRO A 86 -14.98 7.53 -2.93
C PRO A 86 -16.39 7.75 -2.36
N PRO A 87 -16.53 8.35 -1.17
CA PRO A 87 -17.84 8.68 -0.63
C PRO A 87 -18.58 9.60 -1.60
N SER A 88 -19.87 9.35 -1.81
CA SER A 88 -20.72 9.98 -2.83
C SER A 88 -20.88 11.50 -2.71
N PHE A 89 -20.28 12.14 -1.70
CA PHE A 89 -20.19 13.59 -1.56
C PHE A 89 -18.86 14.00 -0.91
N SER A 90 -17.76 14.06 -1.67
CA SER A 90 -16.68 15.05 -1.46
C SER A 90 -15.58 14.89 -2.52
N ALA A 91 -15.51 15.86 -3.43
CA ALA A 91 -14.29 16.13 -4.20
C ALA A 91 -13.29 16.86 -3.28
N ALA A 92 -12.72 16.16 -2.30
CA ALA A 92 -11.55 16.66 -1.59
C ALA A 92 -10.29 16.30 -2.38
N PRO A 93 -9.34 17.23 -2.58
CA PRO A 93 -8.09 16.90 -3.26
C PRO A 93 -7.37 15.81 -2.47
N LEU A 94 -6.91 14.76 -3.16
CA LEU A 94 -6.02 13.77 -2.57
C LEU A 94 -4.86 14.50 -1.88
N PRO A 95 -4.45 14.12 -0.66
CA PRO A 95 -3.36 14.78 0.02
C PRO A 95 -2.11 14.63 -0.84
N HIS A 96 -1.64 15.74 -1.39
CA HIS A 96 -0.36 15.82 -2.08
C HIS A 96 0.70 15.22 -1.14
N GLY A 97 1.37 14.15 -1.60
CA GLY A 97 2.50 13.58 -0.87
C GLY A 97 3.51 14.69 -0.53
N PRO A 98 4.27 14.55 0.57
CA PRO A 98 5.11 15.63 1.05
C PRO A 98 6.02 16.12 -0.06
N ALA A 99 5.97 17.43 -0.29
CA ALA A 99 6.82 18.16 -1.21
C ALA A 99 8.27 17.70 -1.02
N GLN A 100 8.96 17.44 -2.14
CA GLN A 100 10.38 17.17 -2.10
C GLN A 100 11.08 18.38 -1.49
N ALA A 101 11.55 18.24 -0.25
CA ALA A 101 12.52 19.13 0.32
C ALA A 101 13.78 19.00 -0.54
N GLN A 102 14.05 20.07 -1.28
CA GLN A 102 15.20 20.23 -2.15
C GLN A 102 16.47 19.93 -1.37
N GLY A 103 17.36 19.16 -1.99
CA GLY A 103 18.72 19.01 -1.51
C GLY A 103 19.36 20.39 -1.36
N THR A 104 19.97 20.62 -0.20
CA THR A 104 21.06 21.59 -0.09
C THR A 104 22.26 20.83 0.42
N VAL A 105 23.39 21.17 -0.19
CA VAL A 105 24.73 20.58 -0.12
C VAL A 105 25.19 20.25 1.29
#